data_AF-B0CE95-F1
#
_entry.id   AF-B0CE95-F1
#
_cell.length_a   1.000
_cell.length_b   1.000
_cell.length_c   1.000
_cell.angle_alpha   90.00
_cell.angle_beta   90.00
_cell.angle_gamma   90.00
#
_symmetry.space_group_name_H-M   'P 1'
#
loop_
_entity.id
_entity.type
_entity.pdbx_description
1 polymer ?
#
loop_
_entity_poly.entity_id
_entity_poly.type
_entity_poly.pdbx_seq_one_letter_code
_entity_poly.pdbx_strand_id
1 'polypeptide(L)'
;MITGEIKSKVDKIWDTMWSGGISNPLSVIEQLTYLLFIKQLDEQHTRKESKANRSGKPIEEPIFAPEQDHLRWSRFKETAPEQMFETLRDEVFPFIKTLGQTDSGENGEEDSTYSHHIPLLSL
;
A
#
# COMPACT_ATOMS: atom_id res chain seq x y z
N MET A 1 6.09 20.09 10.97
CA MET A 1 7.34 20.62 10.37
C MET A 1 8.12 19.42 9.84
N ILE A 2 8.42 19.37 8.54
CA ILE A 2 9.26 18.30 7.97
C ILE A 2 10.68 18.52 8.51
N THR A 3 11.25 17.54 9.20
CA THR A 3 12.61 17.63 9.75
C THR A 3 13.64 17.52 8.61
N GLY A 4 14.85 18.04 8.84
CA GLY A 4 15.94 17.92 7.86
C GLY A 4 16.22 16.47 7.46
N GLU A 5 16.04 15.51 8.38
CA GLU A 5 16.23 14.09 8.10
C GLU A 5 15.21 13.50 7.12
N ILE A 6 13.94 13.90 7.22
CA ILE A 6 12.90 13.43 6.29
C ILE A 6 13.18 13.97 4.89
N LYS A 7 13.55 15.25 4.79
CA LYS A 7 13.94 15.86 3.50
C LYS A 7 15.11 15.11 2.86
N SER A 8 16.18 14.85 3.62
CA SER A 8 17.34 14.11 3.12
C SER A 8 17.00 12.68 2.66
N LYS A 9 15.99 12.03 3.25
CA LYS A 9 15.53 10.71 2.79
C LYS A 9 14.77 10.81 1.47
N VAL A 10 13.92 11.82 1.31
CA VAL A 10 13.19 12.08 0.06
C VAL A 10 14.17 12.39 -1.07
N ASP A 11 15.18 13.24 -0.82
CA ASP A 11 16.20 13.60 -1.81
C ASP A 11 16.98 12.36 -2.29
N LYS A 12 17.35 11.44 -1.38
CA LYS A 12 18.01 10.17 -1.74
C LYS A 12 17.15 9.26 -2.63
N ILE A 13 15.85 9.20 -2.36
CA ILE A 13 14.92 8.42 -3.19
C ILE A 13 14.91 9.03 -4.60
N TRP A 14 14.83 10.35 -4.69
CA TRP A 14 14.85 11.06 -5.97
C TRP A 14 16.11 10.78 -6.78
N ASP A 15 17.30 10.88 -6.17
CA ASP A 15 18.58 10.59 -6.82
C ASP A 15 18.66 9.14 -7.32
N THR A 16 18.11 8.20 -6.56
CA THR A 16 18.05 6.77 -6.92
C THR A 16 17.15 6.55 -8.14
N MET A 17 15.97 7.19 -8.17
CA MET A 17 15.04 7.07 -9.30
C MET A 17 15.61 7.71 -10.57
N TRP A 18 16.26 8.87 -10.43
CA TRP A 18 16.92 9.55 -11.55
C TRP A 18 18.06 8.72 -12.14
N SER A 19 18.94 8.16 -11.30
CA SER A 19 20.05 7.29 -11.75
C SER A 19 19.56 5.95 -12.32
N GLY A 20 18.38 5.47 -11.89
CA GLY A 20 17.70 4.30 -12.46
C GLY A 20 16.96 4.56 -13.78
N GLY A 21 17.00 5.78 -14.33
CA GLY A 21 16.37 6.13 -15.60
C GLY A 21 14.90 6.53 -15.52
N ILE A 22 14.35 6.71 -14.32
CA ILE A 22 12.99 7.22 -14.10
C ILE A 22 13.07 8.73 -13.91
N SER A 23 13.01 9.46 -15.03
CA SER A 23 13.16 10.92 -15.03
C SER A 23 11.84 11.69 -14.87
N ASN A 24 10.69 11.04 -15.00
CA ASN A 24 9.38 11.69 -14.87
C ASN A 24 8.97 11.80 -13.39
N PRO A 25 8.89 13.03 -12.82
CA PRO A 25 8.45 13.25 -11.43
C PRO A 25 7.10 12.62 -11.10
N LEU A 26 6.16 12.66 -12.04
CA LEU A 26 4.80 12.17 -11.81
C LEU A 26 4.82 10.65 -11.61
N SER A 27 5.56 9.94 -12.43
CA SER A 27 5.74 8.48 -12.29
C SER A 27 6.40 8.13 -10.96
N VAL A 28 7.39 8.90 -10.50
CA VAL A 28 8.02 8.67 -9.19
C VAL A 28 7.01 8.82 -8.06
N ILE A 29 6.22 9.89 -8.08
CA ILE A 29 5.19 10.13 -7.06
C ILE A 29 4.16 8.99 -7.07
N GLU A 30 3.73 8.54 -8.24
CA GLU A 30 2.78 7.45 -8.38
C GLU A 30 3.31 6.15 -7.78
N GLN A 31 4.53 5.73 -8.15
CA GLN A 31 5.14 4.51 -7.63
C GLN A 31 5.33 4.56 -6.11
N LEU A 32 5.76 5.70 -5.57
CA LEU A 32 5.87 5.88 -4.13
C LEU A 32 4.50 5.83 -3.44
N THR A 33 3.48 6.40 -4.06
CA THR A 33 2.12 6.39 -3.51
C THR A 33 1.58 4.97 -3.42
N TYR A 34 1.80 4.12 -4.43
CA TYR A 34 1.41 2.70 -4.36
C TYR A 34 2.11 1.93 -3.24
N LEU A 35 3.43 2.14 -3.08
CA LEU A 35 4.20 1.51 -1.99
C LEU A 35 3.70 1.97 -0.61
N LEU A 36 3.38 3.25 -0.46
CA LEU A 36 2.82 3.78 0.78
C LEU A 36 1.42 3.25 1.05
N PHE A 37 0.61 3.07 0.01
CA PHE A 37 -0.74 2.54 0.11
C PHE A 37 -0.75 1.09 0.62
N ILE A 38 0.02 0.19 0.01
CA ILE A 38 0.07 -1.21 0.49
C ILE A 38 0.62 -1.31 1.92
N LYS A 39 1.60 -0.47 2.26
CA LYS A 39 2.11 -0.38 3.63
C LYS A 39 1.02 0.06 4.60
N GLN A 40 0.22 1.06 4.25
CA GLN A 40 -0.88 1.53 5.08
C GLN A 40 -1.98 0.47 5.26
N LEU A 41 -2.29 -0.31 4.20
CA LEU A 41 -3.23 -1.44 4.31
C LEU A 41 -2.72 -2.51 5.29
N ASP A 42 -1.44 -2.88 5.19
CA ASP A 42 -0.83 -3.86 6.10
C ASP A 42 -0.79 -3.38 7.56
N GLU A 43 -0.43 -2.12 7.80
CA GLU A 43 -0.45 -1.53 9.14
C GLU A 43 -1.86 -1.56 9.76
N GLN A 44 -2.90 -1.31 8.98
CA GLN A 44 -4.28 -1.39 9.46
C GLN A 44 -4.70 -2.82 9.75
N HIS A 45 -4.37 -3.77 8.87
CA HIS A 45 -4.66 -5.18 9.12
C HIS A 45 -4.00 -5.63 10.42
N THR A 46 -2.75 -5.24 10.64
CA THR A 46 -2.00 -5.51 11.87
C THR A 46 -2.68 -4.91 13.12
N ARG A 47 -3.26 -3.70 13.01
CA ARG A 47 -4.05 -3.10 14.10
C ARG A 47 -5.32 -3.91 14.38
N LYS A 48 -6.01 -4.39 13.34
CA LYS A 48 -7.19 -5.26 13.47
C LYS A 48 -6.83 -6.60 14.13
N GLU A 49 -5.73 -7.24 13.72
CA GLU A 49 -5.16 -8.44 14.37
C GLU A 49 -4.88 -8.20 15.86
N SER A 50 -4.21 -7.09 16.20
CA SER A 50 -3.90 -6.74 17.58
C SER A 50 -5.15 -6.53 18.44
N LYS A 51 -6.23 -5.96 17.87
CA LYS A 51 -7.54 -5.82 18.55
C LYS A 51 -8.19 -7.20 18.76
N ALA A 52 -8.22 -8.03 17.72
CA ALA A 52 -8.77 -9.39 17.76
C ALA A 52 -8.07 -10.24 18.83
N ASN A 53 -6.73 -10.27 18.82
CA ASN A 53 -5.91 -11.02 19.79
C ASN A 53 -6.15 -10.59 21.24
N ARG A 54 -6.35 -9.29 21.49
CA ARG A 54 -6.65 -8.78 22.84
C ARG A 54 -8.06 -9.11 23.32
N SER A 55 -9.02 -9.19 22.40
CA SER A 55 -10.42 -9.46 22.72
C SER A 55 -10.79 -10.95 22.68
N GLY A 56 -9.91 -11.79 22.14
CA GLY A 56 -10.17 -13.23 21.93
C GLY A 56 -11.21 -13.52 20.85
N LYS A 57 -11.56 -12.53 20.02
CA LYS A 57 -12.52 -12.65 18.92
C LYS A 57 -11.81 -12.75 17.58
N PRO A 58 -12.44 -13.31 16.54
CA PRO A 58 -11.90 -13.25 15.19
C PRO A 58 -11.77 -11.79 14.70
N ILE A 59 -10.93 -11.57 13.69
CA ILE A 59 -10.77 -10.26 13.05
C ILE A 59 -12.10 -9.85 12.41
N GLU A 60 -12.56 -8.65 12.75
CA GLU A 60 -13.69 -7.99 12.10
C GLU A 60 -13.21 -7.37 10.78
N GLU A 61 -13.85 -7.72 9.67
CA GLU A 61 -13.58 -7.18 8.32
C GLU A 61 -12.09 -7.17 7.95
N PRO A 62 -11.47 -8.34 7.78
CA PRO A 62 -10.05 -8.41 7.43
C PRO A 62 -9.79 -7.75 6.07
N ILE A 63 -8.75 -6.91 5.99
CA ILE A 63 -8.32 -6.28 4.72
C ILE A 63 -7.75 -7.31 3.75
N PHE A 64 -7.08 -8.33 4.28
CA PHE A 64 -6.47 -9.42 3.52
C PHE A 64 -7.16 -10.72 3.96
N ALA A 65 -7.66 -11.50 3.01
CA ALA A 65 -8.11 -12.85 3.31
C ALA A 65 -6.93 -13.74 3.77
N PRO A 66 -7.17 -14.86 4.45
CA PRO A 66 -6.10 -15.79 4.84
C PRO A 66 -5.22 -16.22 3.65
N GLU A 67 -5.80 -16.38 2.46
CA GLU A 67 -5.10 -16.74 1.23
C GLU A 67 -4.29 -15.59 0.62
N GLN A 68 -4.47 -14.36 1.12
CA GLN A 68 -3.82 -13.14 0.65
C GLN A 68 -2.76 -12.64 1.64
N ASP A 69 -2.42 -13.40 2.70
CA ASP A 69 -1.44 -12.94 3.70
C ASP A 69 -0.07 -12.62 3.07
N HIS A 70 0.33 -13.34 2.00
CA HIS A 70 1.58 -13.07 1.28
C HIS A 70 1.61 -11.72 0.57
N LEU A 71 0.45 -11.10 0.31
CA LEU A 71 0.34 -9.76 -0.30
C LEU A 71 0.60 -8.62 0.69
N ARG A 72 0.76 -8.92 1.98
CA ARG A 72 1.04 -7.90 3.00
C ARG A 72 2.46 -7.37 2.87
N TRP A 73 2.60 -6.04 2.95
CA TRP A 73 3.90 -5.36 2.91
C TRP A 73 4.92 -5.99 3.88
N SER A 74 4.52 -6.28 5.11
CA SER A 74 5.35 -6.93 6.13
C SER A 74 5.85 -8.33 5.75
N ARG A 75 5.21 -9.03 4.80
CA ARG A 75 5.62 -10.35 4.32
C ARG A 75 6.61 -10.29 3.17
N PHE A 76 6.31 -9.51 2.13
CA PHE A 76 7.11 -9.55 0.91
C PHE A 76 8.26 -8.53 0.88
N LYS A 77 8.26 -7.48 1.71
CA LYS A 77 9.30 -6.41 1.68
C LYS A 77 10.74 -6.91 1.95
N GLU A 78 10.90 -8.07 2.58
CA GLU A 78 12.20 -8.66 2.94
C GLU A 78 12.59 -9.85 2.02
N THR A 79 11.78 -10.11 0.98
CA THR A 79 12.09 -11.14 -0.02
C THR A 79 13.22 -10.67 -0.96
N ALA A 80 13.73 -11.58 -1.78
CA ALA A 80 14.71 -11.24 -2.80
C ALA A 80 14.17 -10.14 -3.73
N PRO A 81 15.00 -9.20 -4.21
CA PRO A 81 14.54 -8.05 -5.00
C PRO A 81 13.64 -8.40 -6.19
N GLU A 82 13.98 -9.46 -6.93
CA GLU A 82 13.17 -9.93 -8.07
C GLU A 82 11.80 -10.42 -7.61
N GLN A 83 11.75 -11.26 -6.57
CA GLN A 83 10.50 -11.78 -6.01
C GLN A 83 9.62 -10.67 -5.44
N MET A 84 10.22 -9.71 -4.72
CA MET A 84 9.52 -8.54 -4.19
C MET A 84 8.86 -7.74 -5.30
N PHE A 85 9.59 -7.54 -6.41
CA PHE A 85 9.09 -6.82 -7.57
C PHE A 85 7.96 -7.59 -8.28
N GLU A 86 8.11 -8.90 -8.48
CA GLU A 86 7.07 -9.76 -9.07
C GLU A 86 5.79 -9.75 -8.24
N THR A 87 5.88 -9.99 -6.93
CA THR A 87 4.71 -9.96 -6.03
C THR A 87 4.03 -8.59 -6.04
N LEU A 88 4.82 -7.50 -6.04
CA LEU A 88 4.25 -6.16 -6.13
C LEU A 88 3.49 -5.96 -7.46
N ARG A 89 4.18 -6.22 -8.60
CA ARG A 89 3.69 -6.02 -9.97
C ARG A 89 2.45 -6.87 -10.28
N ASP A 90 2.54 -8.17 -10.00
CA ASP A 90 1.62 -9.17 -10.55
C ASP A 90 0.47 -9.52 -9.59
N GLU A 91 0.62 -9.23 -8.30
CA GLU A 91 -0.37 -9.65 -7.29
C GLU A 91 -0.91 -8.47 -6.47
N VAL A 92 -0.04 -7.64 -5.90
CA VAL A 92 -0.45 -6.51 -5.05
C VAL A 92 -1.17 -5.42 -5.85
N PHE A 93 -0.69 -5.08 -7.05
CA PHE A 93 -1.36 -4.08 -7.89
C PHE A 93 -2.79 -4.49 -8.28
N PRO A 94 -3.05 -5.70 -8.82
CA PRO A 94 -4.41 -6.18 -9.05
C PRO A 94 -5.28 -6.17 -7.80
N PHE A 95 -4.72 -6.57 -6.66
CA PHE A 95 -5.43 -6.55 -5.37
C PHE A 95 -5.89 -5.14 -4.98
N ILE A 96 -5.00 -4.14 -5.03
CA ILE A 96 -5.33 -2.73 -4.72
C ILE A 96 -6.42 -2.20 -5.66
N LYS A 97 -6.34 -2.51 -6.96
CA LYS A 97 -7.36 -2.10 -7.93
C LYS A 97 -8.73 -2.67 -7.62
N THR A 98 -8.79 -3.92 -7.15
CA THR A 98 -10.04 -4.59 -6.80
C THR A 98 -10.69 -3.93 -5.58
N LEU A 99 -9.90 -3.56 -4.56
CA LEU A 99 -10.41 -2.82 -3.39
C LEU A 99 -11.05 -1.48 -3.78
N GLY A 100 -10.42 -0.72 -4.68
CA GLY A 100 -10.97 0.54 -5.16
C GLY A 100 -12.27 0.43 -5.94
N GLN A 101 -12.53 -0.73 -6.57
CA GLN A 101 -13.77 -0.99 -7.31
C GLN A 101 -14.93 -1.39 -6.38
N THR A 102 -14.65 -2.22 -5.38
CA THR A 102 -15.68 -2.67 -4.41
C THR A 102 -16.22 -1.53 -3.56
N ASP A 103 -15.37 -0.58 -3.16
CA ASP A 103 -15.80 0.61 -2.41
C ASP A 103 -16.68 1.57 -3.24
N SER A 104 -16.69 1.43 -4.57
CA SER A 104 -17.44 2.31 -5.49
C SER A 104 -18.85 1.81 -5.83
N GLY A 105 -19.28 0.65 -5.32
CA GLY A 105 -20.58 0.06 -5.62
C GLY A 105 -21.17 -0.70 -4.45
N GLU A 106 -22.40 -0.31 -4.08
CA GLU A 106 -23.29 -1.03 -3.16
C GLU A 106 -22.92 -0.99 -1.66
N ASN A 107 -23.06 0.20 -1.05
CA ASN A 107 -23.77 0.48 0.20
C ASN A 107 -23.22 1.78 0.80
N GLY A 108 -24.05 2.82 0.78
CA GLY A 108 -23.73 4.09 1.40
C GLY A 108 -23.57 3.95 2.92
N GLU A 109 -22.68 4.76 3.47
CA GLU A 109 -22.23 4.84 4.88
C GLU A 109 -21.02 3.96 5.21
N GLU A 110 -19.85 4.37 4.73
CA GLU A 110 -18.78 4.88 5.59
C GLU A 110 -17.71 5.57 4.71
N ASP A 111 -17.29 6.76 5.14
CA ASP A 111 -16.30 7.63 4.53
C ASP A 111 -14.91 6.96 4.54
N SER A 112 -14.72 5.95 3.69
CA SER A 112 -13.43 5.28 3.52
C SER A 112 -12.49 6.28 2.85
N THR A 113 -11.51 6.78 3.62
CA THR A 113 -10.48 7.76 3.19
C THR A 113 -9.74 7.34 1.91
N TYR A 114 -9.87 6.08 1.50
CA TYR A 114 -9.28 5.47 0.31
C TYR A 114 -9.93 5.92 -1.00
N SER A 115 -11.25 6.13 -0.99
CA SER A 115 -12.00 6.63 -2.15
C SER A 115 -11.57 8.04 -2.60
N HIS A 116 -10.90 8.80 -1.73
CA HIS A 116 -10.31 10.11 -2.06
C HIS A 116 -8.90 10.06 -2.64
N HIS A 117 -8.14 8.96 -2.49
CA HIS A 117 -6.77 8.83 -3.03
C HIS A 117 -6.69 7.95 -4.29
N ILE A 118 -7.66 7.04 -4.47
CA ILE A 118 -7.83 6.24 -5.70
C ILE A 118 -8.10 7.07 -6.98
N PRO A 119 -8.80 8.23 -6.96
CA PRO A 119 -9.08 9.00 -8.18
C PRO A 119 -7.82 9.53 -8.86
N LEU A 120 -6.72 9.71 -8.10
CA LEU A 120 -5.43 10.16 -8.64
C LEU A 120 -4.62 9.03 -9.28
N LEU A 121 -5.07 7.77 -9.16
CA LEU A 121 -4.38 6.56 -9.64
C LEU A 121 -5.05 5.95 -10.89
N SER A 122 -6.01 6.66 -11.49
CA SER A 122 -6.68 6.27 -12.75
C SER A 122 -6.36 7.20 -13.94
N LEU A 123 -5.28 7.99 -13.87
CA LEU A 123 -4.78 8.81 -14.98
C LEU A 123 -3.50 8.24 -15.57
#